data_AF-A0A8T4B1J1-F1
#
_entry.id   AF-A0A8T4B1J1-F1
#
_cell.length_a   1.000
_cell.length_b   1.000
_cell.length_c   1.000
_cell.angle_alpha   90.00
_cell.angle_beta   90.00
_cell.angle_gamma   90.00
#
_symmetry.space_group_name_H-M   'P 1'
#
loop_
_entity.id
_entity.type
_entity.pdbx_description
1 polymer ?
#
loop_
_entity_poly.entity_id
_entity_poly.type
_entity_poly.pdbx_seq_one_letter_code
_entity_poly.pdbx_strand_id
1 'polypeptide(L)'
;MSWLEENIGEGYQQVVIGFSVFIIGALLGWMEAADSVMSASDVYMPAVIMLSGAMVTMLGLSFGTESEEDRTDDLMNAINELTARMNAMLGTEEE
;
A
#
# COMPACT_ATOMS: atom_id res chain seq x y z
N MET A 1 22.31 -14.35 1.78
CA MET A 1 20.91 -14.18 1.43
C MET A 1 20.15 -13.91 2.71
N SER A 2 19.39 -12.82 2.77
CA SER A 2 18.54 -12.50 3.93
C SER A 2 17.35 -13.45 3.96
N TRP A 3 16.90 -13.93 5.13
CA TRP A 3 15.73 -14.82 5.26
C TRP A 3 14.47 -14.27 4.58
N LEU A 4 14.33 -12.95 4.49
CA LEU A 4 13.23 -12.29 3.79
C LEU A 4 13.32 -12.40 2.26
N GLU A 5 14.51 -12.41 1.69
CA GLU A 5 14.73 -12.52 0.23
C GLU A 5 14.38 -13.93 -0.25
N GLU A 6 14.67 -14.94 0.56
CA GLU A 6 14.39 -16.36 0.28
C GLU A 6 12.90 -16.72 0.42
N ASN A 7 12.11 -15.96 1.20
CA ASN A 7 10.67 -16.23 1.39
C ASN A 7 9.74 -15.31 0.57
N ILE A 8 10.21 -14.14 0.13
CA ILE A 8 9.38 -13.15 -0.60
C ILE A 8 9.70 -13.14 -2.10
N GLY A 9 10.79 -13.78 -2.55
CA GLY A 9 11.15 -13.87 -3.96
C GLY A 9 11.40 -12.50 -4.60
N GLU A 10 11.05 -12.35 -5.88
CA GLU A 10 11.32 -11.14 -6.68
C GLU A 10 10.63 -9.87 -6.13
N GLY A 11 9.55 -10.03 -5.35
CA GLY A 11 8.84 -8.91 -4.72
C GLY A 11 9.53 -8.31 -3.50
N TYR A 12 10.61 -8.93 -3.02
CA TYR A 12 11.35 -8.48 -1.83
C TYR A 12 11.75 -7.01 -1.92
N GLN A 13 12.22 -6.56 -3.09
CA GLN A 13 12.63 -5.17 -3.29
C GLN A 13 11.47 -4.19 -3.15
N GLN A 14 10.27 -4.55 -3.65
CA GLN A 14 9.07 -3.73 -3.51
C GLN A 14 8.59 -3.68 -2.05
N VAL A 15 8.65 -4.80 -1.32
CA VAL A 15 8.33 -4.86 0.11
C VAL A 15 9.23 -3.93 0.92
N VAL A 16 10.55 -3.99 0.71
CA VAL A 16 11.53 -3.16 1.43
C VAL A 16 11.33 -1.67 1.11
N ILE A 17 11.11 -1.32 -0.15
CA ILE A 17 10.88 0.07 -0.56
C ILE A 17 9.56 0.58 0.04
N GLY A 18 8.46 -0.15 -0.11
CA GLY A 18 7.16 0.24 0.41
C GLY A 18 7.17 0.42 1.92
N PHE A 19 7.82 -0.49 2.65
CA PHE A 19 7.88 -0.44 4.10
C PHE A 19 8.76 0.73 4.59
N SER A 20 9.84 1.02 3.86
CA SER A 20 10.69 2.18 4.14
C SER A 20 9.93 3.50 3.94
N VAL A 21 9.16 3.63 2.85
CA VAL A 21 8.30 4.79 2.60
C VAL A 21 7.22 4.93 3.67
N PHE A 22 6.61 3.82 4.10
CA PHE A 22 5.65 3.80 5.20
C PHE A 22 6.26 4.36 6.50
N ILE A 23 7.45 3.90 6.88
CA ILE A 23 8.15 4.39 8.08
C ILE A 23 8.46 5.88 7.97
N ILE A 24 8.89 6.37 6.80
CA ILE A 24 9.14 7.80 6.58
C ILE A 24 7.86 8.62 6.82
N GLY A 25 6.72 8.17 6.27
CA GLY A 25 5.43 8.82 6.52
C GLY A 25 5.06 8.86 8.00
N ALA A 26 5.30 7.76 8.73
CA ALA A 26 5.05 7.69 10.17
C ALA A 26 5.97 8.63 10.97
N LEU A 27 7.25 8.74 10.61
CA LEU A 27 8.21 9.65 11.26
C LEU A 27 7.86 11.12 11.02
N LEU A 28 7.42 11.46 9.81
CA LEU A 28 6.94 12.81 9.49
C LEU A 28 5.69 13.15 10.32
N GLY A 29 4.72 12.24 10.39
CA GLY A 29 3.53 12.44 11.22
C GLY A 29 3.83 12.55 12.70
N TRP A 30 4.82 11.80 13.20
CA TRP A 30 5.30 11.89 14.57
C TRP A 30 5.93 13.27 14.88
N MET A 31 6.77 13.77 13.97
CA MET A 31 7.41 15.08 14.12
C MET A 31 6.36 16.20 14.19
N GLU A 32 5.34 16.10 13.35
CA GLU A 32 4.23 17.04 13.33
C GLU A 32 3.36 16.95 14.59
N ALA A 33 3.18 15.74 15.13
CA ALA A 33 2.45 15.50 16.40
C ALA A 33 3.19 16.04 17.63
N ALA A 34 4.50 16.22 17.53
CA ALA A 34 5.31 16.78 18.60
C ALA A 34 5.17 18.31 18.71
N ASP A 35 4.68 18.99 17.67
CA ASP A 35 4.36 20.41 17.73
C ASP A 35 2.96 20.60 18.34
N SER A 36 2.81 21.56 19.26
CA SER A 36 1.72 21.57 20.26
C SER A 36 0.33 21.88 19.70
N VAL A 37 0.22 22.08 18.38
CA VAL A 37 -0.99 22.48 17.66
C VAL A 37 -1.05 21.71 16.35
N MET A 38 -1.51 20.46 16.39
CA MET A 38 -1.71 19.66 15.18
C MET A 38 -3.06 20.00 14.52
N SER A 39 -3.01 20.49 13.29
CA SER A 39 -4.15 20.64 12.38
C SER A 39 -4.33 19.38 11.52
N ALA A 40 -5.54 19.14 11.02
CA ALA A 40 -5.83 18.04 10.09
C ALA A 40 -5.01 18.12 8.79
N SER A 41 -4.61 19.34 8.38
CA SER A 41 -3.68 19.57 7.27
C SER A 41 -2.32 18.90 7.47
N ASP A 42 -1.89 18.81 8.72
CA ASP A 42 -0.53 18.45 9.08
C ASP A 42 -0.36 16.91 9.08
N VAL A 43 -1.48 16.19 9.20
CA VAL A 43 -1.56 14.72 9.11
C VAL A 43 -1.74 14.24 7.67
N TYR A 44 -2.24 15.09 6.76
CA TYR A 44 -2.58 14.69 5.40
C TYR A 44 -1.38 14.12 4.63
N MET A 45 -0.26 14.86 4.59
CA MET A 45 0.94 14.41 3.89
C MET A 45 1.54 13.13 4.50
N PRO A 46 1.76 13.04 5.83
CA PRO A 46 2.13 11.80 6.49
C PRO A 46 1.22 10.62 6.13
N ALA A 47 -0.10 10.81 6.16
CA ALA A 47 -1.08 9.77 5.87
C ALA A 47 -1.00 9.28 4.42
N VAL A 48 -0.87 10.16 3.44
CA VAL A 48 -0.73 9.80 2.02
C VAL A 48 0.58 9.03 1.78
N ILE A 49 1.68 9.46 2.39
CA ILE A 49 2.97 8.77 2.30
C ILE A 49 2.88 7.38 2.92
N MET A 50 2.24 7.24 4.09
CA MET A 50 2.00 5.94 4.70
C MET A 50 1.13 5.03 3.83
N LEU A 51 0.00 5.52 3.32
CA LEU A 51 -0.90 4.75 2.45
C LEU A 51 -0.20 4.28 1.17
N SER A 52 0.60 5.15 0.54
CA SER A 52 1.38 4.78 -0.65
C SER A 52 2.46 3.73 -0.35
N GLY A 53 3.19 3.87 0.76
CA GLY A 53 4.15 2.85 1.21
C GLY A 53 3.48 1.50 1.47
N ALA A 54 2.33 1.51 2.16
CA ALA A 54 1.54 0.31 2.43
C ALA A 54 1.05 -0.36 1.14
N MET A 55 0.59 0.41 0.15
CA MET A 55 0.20 -0.12 -1.16
C MET A 55 1.38 -0.80 -1.87
N VAL A 56 2.55 -0.16 -1.93
CA VAL A 56 3.74 -0.75 -2.56
C VAL A 56 4.18 -2.02 -1.83
N THR A 57 4.12 -2.07 -0.50
CA THR A 57 4.40 -3.28 0.27
C THR A 57 3.39 -4.39 -0.02
N MET A 58 2.10 -4.08 -0.11
CA MET A 58 1.07 -5.07 -0.45
C MET A 58 1.26 -5.61 -1.86
N LEU A 59 1.67 -4.78 -2.83
CA LEU A 59 2.04 -5.24 -4.16
C LEU A 59 3.26 -6.17 -4.10
N GLY A 60 4.32 -5.81 -3.39
CA GLY A 60 5.49 -6.67 -3.24
C GLY A 60 5.16 -8.04 -2.61
N LEU A 61 4.25 -8.08 -1.64
CA LEU A 61 3.79 -9.32 -1.00
C LEU A 61 2.85 -10.13 -1.91
N SER A 62 2.00 -9.47 -2.69
CA SER A 62 1.02 -10.14 -3.56
C SER A 62 1.63 -10.67 -4.86
N PHE A 63 2.68 -10.01 -5.36
CA PHE A 63 3.30 -10.31 -6.65
C PHE A 63 4.68 -10.99 -6.55
N GLY A 64 5.28 -11.00 -5.36
CA GLY A 64 6.65 -11.49 -5.16
C GLY A 64 6.82 -13.00 -5.08
N THR A 65 5.75 -13.74 -4.78
CA THR A 65 5.81 -15.20 -4.61
C THR A 65 5.85 -15.91 -5.96
N GLU A 66 6.80 -16.85 -6.11
CA GLU A 66 7.14 -17.57 -7.35
C GLU A 66 6.07 -18.60 -7.81
N SER A 67 4.83 -18.19 -8.00
CA SER A 67 3.83 -19.03 -8.68
C SER A 67 3.23 -18.25 -9.85
N GLU A 68 3.79 -18.44 -11.05
CA GLU A 68 3.34 -17.78 -12.29
C GLU A 68 1.93 -18.23 -12.74
N GLU A 69 1.47 -19.42 -12.34
CA GLU A 69 0.16 -19.95 -12.77
C GLU A 69 -1.05 -19.32 -12.04
N ASP A 70 -0.92 -18.88 -10.79
CA ASP A 70 -2.05 -18.28 -10.02
C ASP A 70 -2.19 -16.75 -10.22
N ARG A 71 -1.17 -16.07 -10.77
CA ARG A 71 -1.13 -14.59 -10.83
C ARG A 71 -2.14 -13.96 -11.80
N THR A 72 -2.45 -14.62 -12.91
CA THR A 72 -3.30 -13.99 -13.94
C THR A 72 -4.76 -13.94 -13.50
N ASP A 73 -5.23 -15.02 -12.88
CA ASP A 73 -6.62 -15.13 -12.43
C ASP A 73 -6.87 -14.27 -11.18
N ASP A 74 -5.95 -14.25 -10.22
CA ASP A 74 -6.09 -13.43 -9.01
C ASP A 74 -6.00 -11.92 -9.28
N LEU A 75 -5.18 -11.48 -10.24
CA LEU A 75 -5.16 -10.08 -10.65
C LEU A 75 -6.43 -9.67 -11.37
N MET A 76 -6.88 -10.49 -12.31
CA MET A 76 -8.09 -10.20 -13.06
C MET A 76 -9.28 -10.11 -12.09
N ASN A 77 -9.32 -10.98 -11.09
CA ASN A 77 -10.33 -10.94 -10.03
C ASN A 77 -10.20 -9.71 -9.13
N ALA A 78 -8.99 -9.37 -8.66
CA ALA A 78 -8.78 -8.21 -7.80
C ALA A 78 -9.08 -6.87 -8.50
N ILE A 79 -8.71 -6.75 -9.79
CA ILE A 79 -9.01 -5.57 -10.61
C ILE A 79 -10.51 -5.46 -10.87
N ASN A 80 -11.19 -6.58 -11.18
CA ASN A 80 -12.64 -6.59 -11.35
C ASN A 80 -13.38 -6.21 -10.05
N GLU A 81 -12.93 -6.74 -8.90
CA GLU A 81 -13.50 -6.42 -7.59
C GLU A 81 -13.26 -4.95 -7.19
N LEU A 82 -12.04 -4.43 -7.42
CA LEU A 82 -11.73 -3.02 -7.15
C LEU A 82 -12.53 -2.08 -8.06
N THR A 83 -12.66 -2.43 -9.35
CA THR A 83 -13.46 -1.68 -10.32
C THR A 83 -14.93 -1.71 -9.95
N ALA A 84 -15.46 -2.86 -9.49
CA ALA A 84 -16.82 -2.97 -9.00
C ALA A 84 -17.06 -2.11 -7.75
N ARG A 85 -16.12 -2.09 -6.80
CA ARG A 85 -16.20 -1.22 -5.61
C ARG A 85 -16.12 0.26 -5.94
N MET A 86 -15.23 0.64 -6.87
CA MET A 86 -15.17 2.02 -7.37
C MET A 86 -16.46 2.41 -8.09
N ASN A 87 -17.00 1.55 -8.95
CA ASN A 87 -18.28 1.82 -9.64
C ASN A 87 -19.46 1.89 -8.67
N ALA A 88 -19.47 1.09 -7.60
CA ALA A 88 -20.48 1.17 -6.55
C ALA A 88 -20.38 2.48 -5.77
N MET A 89 -19.17 2.94 -5.45
CA MET A 89 -18.95 4.24 -4.79
C MET A 89 -19.28 5.42 -5.71
N LEU A 90 -19.03 5.30 -7.01
CA LEU A 90 -19.32 6.34 -8.01
C LEU A 90 -20.78 6.31 -8.50
N GLY A 91 -21.49 5.21 -8.30
CA GLY A 91 -22.87 4.99 -8.77
C GLY A 91 -23.95 5.15 -7.70
N THR A 92 -23.63 5.69 -6.52
CA THR A 92 -24.63 5.98 -5.46
C THR A 92 -25.09 7.44 -5.51
N GLU A 93 -25.33 7.95 -6.71
CA GLU A 93 -26.09 9.19 -6.98
C GLU A 93 -27.19 8.84 -7.99
N GLU A 94 -28.27 8.18 -7.55
CA GLU A 94 -29.65 8.27 -8.10
C GLU A 94 -30.58 7.24 -7.42
N GLU A 95 -31.14 7.63 -6.27
CA GLU A 95 -32.58 7.65 -5.91
C GLU A 95 -32.77 7.93 -4.40
#